data_AF-C5L4B8-F1
#
_entry.id   AF-C5L4B8-F1
#
_cell.length_a   1.000
_cell.length_b   1.000
_cell.length_c   1.000
_cell.angle_alpha   90.00
_cell.angle_beta   90.00
_cell.angle_gamma   90.00
#
_symmetry.space_group_name_H-M   'P 1'
#
loop_
_entity.id
_entity.type
_entity.pdbx_description
1 polymer ?
#
loop_
_entity_poly.entity_id
_entity_poly.type
_entity_poly.pdbx_seq_one_letter_code
_entity_poly.pdbx_strand_id
1 'polypeptide(L)'
;YKPILEAIKDIPDLRVVLQKGWGTLKDITAEDFIHIPTIPHTYLFPKCCAVMHHGGAGTTAMGLDFGLPTSVISFFGDQWIWGSLVQLHGAGKFLRREHVEPQAVKACLEFSITSGAKAAAKRLQESFREERKRGMGAHEGALGFQRQLPLELVTCPVCAVALSESQGVLVTPLRTADWGRTRGGILYVHFVRGLKAGTRLFVRMVQGGQTGGVSGFLI
;
A
#
# COMPACT_ATOMS: atom_id res chain seq x y z
N TYR A 1 -8.47 -22.15 -5.11
CA TYR A 1 -9.01 -22.19 -6.48
C TYR A 1 -10.37 -22.87 -6.56
N LYS A 2 -10.59 -24.04 -5.93
CA LYS A 2 -11.89 -24.72 -5.90
C LYS A 2 -13.10 -23.78 -5.61
N PRO A 3 -13.06 -22.89 -4.59
CA PRO A 3 -14.16 -21.96 -4.35
C PRO A 3 -14.43 -20.96 -5.49
N ILE A 4 -13.37 -20.55 -6.21
CA ILE A 4 -13.49 -19.64 -7.35
C ILE A 4 -14.18 -20.35 -8.52
N LEU A 5 -13.83 -21.62 -8.75
CA LEU A 5 -14.41 -22.41 -9.83
C LEU A 5 -15.88 -22.72 -9.56
N GLU A 6 -16.22 -23.08 -8.33
CA GLU A 6 -17.61 -23.31 -7.91
C GLU A 6 -18.47 -22.03 -8.10
N ALA A 7 -17.96 -20.87 -7.66
CA ALA A 7 -18.68 -19.60 -7.80
C ALA A 7 -19.01 -19.22 -9.25
N ILE A 8 -18.15 -19.59 -10.20
CA ILE A 8 -18.29 -19.21 -11.61
C ILE A 8 -19.39 -20.04 -12.29
N LYS A 9 -19.52 -21.32 -11.93
CA LYS A 9 -20.56 -22.21 -12.48
C LYS A 9 -21.98 -21.72 -12.17
N ASP A 10 -22.14 -20.99 -11.07
CA ASP A 10 -23.43 -20.52 -10.58
C ASP A 10 -23.87 -19.15 -11.16
N ILE A 11 -23.12 -18.60 -12.14
CA ILE A 11 -23.46 -17.32 -12.79
C ILE A 11 -23.80 -17.58 -14.26
N PRO A 12 -25.09 -17.50 -14.65
CA PRO A 12 -25.49 -17.72 -16.04
C PRO A 12 -24.89 -16.63 -16.95
N ASP A 13 -24.60 -17.01 -18.21
CA ASP A 13 -24.07 -16.14 -19.27
C ASP A 13 -22.70 -15.50 -19.02
N LEU A 14 -21.99 -15.88 -17.95
CA LEU A 14 -20.63 -15.43 -17.69
C LEU A 14 -19.61 -16.36 -18.35
N ARG A 15 -18.89 -15.84 -19.35
CA ARG A 15 -17.71 -16.52 -19.91
C ARG A 15 -16.46 -16.10 -19.15
N VAL A 16 -15.79 -17.05 -18.50
CA VAL A 16 -14.54 -16.78 -17.79
C VAL A 16 -13.33 -17.26 -18.57
N VAL A 17 -12.41 -16.33 -18.83
CA VAL A 17 -11.08 -16.63 -19.36
C VAL A 17 -10.14 -16.78 -18.18
N LEU A 18 -9.57 -17.98 -18.01
CA LEU A 18 -8.60 -18.25 -16.96
C LEU A 18 -7.19 -18.24 -17.53
N GLN A 19 -6.43 -17.21 -17.16
CA GLN A 19 -4.99 -17.15 -17.41
C GLN A 19 -4.25 -17.78 -16.23
N LYS A 20 -3.64 -18.94 -16.47
CA LYS A 20 -2.92 -19.69 -15.43
C LYS A 20 -1.59 -18.99 -15.13
N GLY A 21 -1.42 -18.57 -13.88
CA GLY A 21 -0.11 -18.16 -13.36
C GLY A 21 0.77 -19.37 -13.03
N TRP A 22 1.80 -19.17 -12.22
CA TRP A 22 2.74 -20.22 -11.78
C TRP A 22 2.13 -21.35 -10.93
N GLY A 23 0.83 -21.28 -10.61
CA GLY A 23 0.13 -22.27 -9.78
C GLY A 23 -0.43 -23.43 -10.59
N THR A 24 -0.36 -24.64 -10.03
CA THR A 24 -0.97 -25.86 -10.58
C THR A 24 -2.48 -25.88 -10.30
N LEU A 25 -3.26 -25.34 -11.23
CA LEU A 25 -4.66 -25.71 -11.39
C LEU A 25 -4.72 -27.09 -12.06
N LYS A 26 -5.21 -28.09 -11.33
CA LYS A 26 -5.61 -29.41 -11.85
C LYS A 26 -7.14 -29.47 -11.88
N ASP A 27 -7.69 -30.23 -12.83
CA ASP A 27 -9.11 -30.62 -12.87
C ASP A 27 -10.13 -29.50 -13.12
N ILE A 28 -9.87 -28.65 -14.13
CA ILE A 28 -10.88 -27.72 -14.66
C ILE A 28 -11.33 -28.26 -16.02
N THR A 29 -12.62 -28.59 -16.14
CA THR A 29 -13.22 -29.04 -17.41
C THR A 29 -13.46 -27.85 -18.34
N ALA A 30 -13.16 -28.02 -19.62
CA ALA A 30 -13.10 -26.94 -20.61
C ALA A 30 -14.46 -26.30 -20.95
N GLU A 31 -15.57 -26.91 -20.53
CA GLU A 31 -16.93 -26.45 -20.86
C GLU A 31 -17.28 -25.10 -20.22
N ASP A 32 -16.72 -24.80 -19.04
CA ASP A 32 -16.99 -23.58 -18.28
C ASP A 32 -15.87 -22.52 -18.41
N PHE A 33 -14.71 -22.90 -18.99
CA PHE A 33 -13.48 -22.09 -18.93
C PHE A 33 -12.67 -22.13 -20.21
N ILE A 34 -12.34 -20.95 -20.73
CA ILE A 34 -11.34 -20.83 -21.80
C ILE A 34 -9.97 -20.72 -21.14
N HIS A 35 -9.23 -21.82 -21.17
CA HIS A 35 -7.82 -21.85 -20.77
C HIS A 35 -6.97 -21.23 -21.86
N ILE A 36 -6.23 -20.19 -21.49
CA ILE A 36 -5.30 -19.54 -22.40
C ILE A 36 -3.88 -19.56 -21.83
N PRO A 37 -2.85 -19.66 -22.69
CA PRO A 37 -1.48 -19.37 -22.27
C PRO A 37 -1.38 -17.92 -21.81
N THR A 38 -0.26 -17.55 -21.22
CA THR A 38 0.03 -16.15 -20.90
C THR A 38 -0.05 -15.31 -22.17
N ILE A 39 -1.01 -14.38 -22.22
CA ILE A 39 -1.14 -13.39 -23.28
C ILE A 39 -1.04 -11.98 -22.69
N PRO A 40 -0.65 -10.97 -23.49
CA PRO A 40 -0.60 -9.60 -23.03
C PRO A 40 -1.98 -9.13 -22.56
N HIS A 41 -2.05 -8.61 -21.33
CA HIS A 41 -3.28 -8.04 -20.79
C HIS A 41 -3.80 -6.87 -21.64
N THR A 42 -2.93 -6.12 -22.30
CA THR A 42 -3.30 -5.05 -23.25
C THR A 42 -4.10 -5.57 -24.45
N TYR A 43 -3.90 -6.83 -24.84
CA TYR A 43 -4.70 -7.48 -25.88
C TYR A 43 -6.01 -8.07 -25.32
N LEU A 44 -5.97 -8.64 -24.12
CA LEU A 44 -7.10 -9.33 -23.51
C LEU A 44 -8.13 -8.37 -22.92
N PHE A 45 -7.70 -7.39 -22.12
CA PHE A 45 -8.57 -6.52 -21.32
C PHE A 45 -9.61 -5.74 -22.14
N PRO A 46 -9.32 -5.23 -23.35
CA PRO A 46 -10.34 -4.62 -24.20
C PRO A 46 -11.53 -5.53 -24.55
N LYS A 47 -11.40 -6.85 -24.39
CA LYS A 47 -12.43 -7.85 -24.67
C LYS A 47 -13.15 -8.34 -23.40
N CYS A 48 -12.72 -7.86 -22.24
CA CYS A 48 -13.27 -8.24 -20.94
C CYS A 48 -14.29 -7.22 -20.45
N CYS A 49 -15.26 -7.67 -19.65
CA CYS A 49 -16.21 -6.78 -18.97
C CYS A 49 -15.79 -6.44 -17.53
N ALA A 50 -14.89 -7.24 -16.94
CA ALA A 50 -14.33 -7.09 -15.62
C ALA A 50 -13.05 -7.94 -15.49
N VAL A 51 -12.28 -7.70 -14.43
CA VAL A 51 -11.07 -8.47 -14.10
C VAL A 51 -11.12 -8.88 -12.62
N MET A 52 -10.65 -10.10 -12.32
CA MET A 52 -10.38 -10.55 -10.96
C MET A 52 -8.95 -11.08 -10.89
N HIS A 53 -8.15 -10.59 -9.94
CA HIS A 53 -6.74 -10.96 -9.86
C HIS A 53 -6.21 -10.87 -8.42
N HIS A 54 -4.96 -11.30 -8.22
CA HIS A 54 -4.33 -11.38 -6.90
C HIS A 54 -4.00 -10.03 -6.21
N GLY A 55 -4.18 -8.89 -6.88
CA GLY A 55 -3.87 -7.57 -6.32
C GLY A 55 -2.47 -7.00 -6.59
N GLY A 56 -1.66 -7.57 -7.48
CA GLY A 56 -0.38 -6.95 -7.87
C GLY A 56 -0.58 -5.56 -8.51
N ALA A 57 0.22 -4.57 -8.08
CA ALA A 57 0.08 -3.15 -8.44
C ALA A 57 -0.12 -2.90 -9.94
N GLY A 58 0.72 -3.51 -10.79
CA GLY A 58 0.65 -3.34 -12.24
C GLY A 58 -0.64 -3.86 -12.86
N THR A 59 -1.14 -5.01 -12.39
CA THR A 59 -2.42 -5.56 -12.89
C THR A 59 -3.60 -4.74 -12.39
N THR A 60 -3.56 -4.27 -11.13
CA THR A 60 -4.59 -3.37 -10.59
C THR A 60 -4.67 -2.10 -11.42
N ALA A 61 -3.53 -1.42 -11.61
CA ALA A 61 -3.46 -0.18 -12.36
C ALA A 61 -3.94 -0.37 -13.80
N MET A 62 -3.56 -1.47 -14.45
CA MET A 62 -3.98 -1.75 -15.82
C MET A 62 -5.48 -2.05 -15.93
N GLY A 63 -6.07 -2.83 -15.02
CA GLY A 63 -7.52 -3.07 -15.02
C GLY A 63 -8.31 -1.77 -14.94
N LEU A 64 -7.90 -0.88 -14.03
CA LEU A 64 -8.47 0.45 -13.88
C LEU A 64 -8.19 1.38 -15.08
N ASP A 65 -7.00 1.33 -15.69
CA ASP A 65 -6.65 2.11 -16.88
C ASP A 65 -7.46 1.69 -18.11
N PHE A 66 -7.87 0.42 -18.20
CA PHE A 66 -8.83 -0.06 -19.20
C PHE A 66 -10.29 0.22 -18.83
N GLY A 67 -10.56 0.83 -17.66
CA GLY A 67 -11.91 1.17 -17.21
C GLY A 67 -12.74 -0.05 -16.79
N LEU A 68 -12.07 -1.14 -16.42
CA LEU A 68 -12.71 -2.39 -16.03
C LEU A 68 -12.93 -2.44 -14.52
N PRO A 69 -14.12 -2.86 -14.06
CA PRO A 69 -14.28 -3.31 -12.70
C PRO A 69 -13.23 -4.36 -12.35
N THR A 70 -12.46 -4.12 -11.30
CA THR A 70 -11.23 -4.85 -10.99
C THR A 70 -11.33 -5.39 -9.57
N SER A 71 -11.71 -6.65 -9.37
CA SER A 71 -11.80 -7.26 -8.04
C SER A 71 -10.49 -7.93 -7.63
N VAL A 72 -10.11 -7.80 -6.35
CA VAL A 72 -8.82 -8.24 -5.82
C VAL A 72 -9.00 -9.38 -4.80
N ILE A 73 -8.36 -10.51 -5.05
CA ILE A 73 -8.21 -11.61 -4.09
C ILE A 73 -6.75 -11.64 -3.62
N SER A 74 -6.48 -10.98 -2.50
CA SER A 74 -5.11 -10.77 -2.05
C SER A 74 -4.56 -11.91 -1.21
N PHE A 75 -3.27 -12.20 -1.43
CA PHE A 75 -2.51 -13.20 -0.69
C PHE A 75 -1.67 -12.57 0.43
N PHE A 76 -0.95 -11.46 0.16
CA PHE A 76 -0.10 -10.81 1.17
C PHE A 76 0.39 -9.42 0.72
N GLY A 77 0.95 -8.65 1.65
CA GLY A 77 1.75 -7.47 1.36
C GLY A 77 0.94 -6.30 0.79
N ASP A 78 1.51 -5.67 -0.23
CA ASP A 78 0.94 -4.49 -0.89
C ASP A 78 -0.41 -4.78 -1.59
N GLN A 79 -0.68 -6.05 -1.90
CA GLN A 79 -1.95 -6.50 -2.49
C GLN A 79 -3.17 -6.14 -1.62
N TRP A 80 -3.03 -6.08 -0.28
CA TRP A 80 -4.10 -5.64 0.61
C TRP A 80 -4.41 -4.15 0.44
N ILE A 81 -3.39 -3.34 0.21
CA ILE A 81 -3.52 -1.90 0.00
C ILE A 81 -4.27 -1.66 -1.30
N TRP A 82 -3.82 -2.29 -2.40
CA TRP A 82 -4.44 -2.13 -3.71
C TRP A 82 -5.89 -2.61 -3.74
N GLY A 83 -6.17 -3.76 -3.13
CA GLY A 83 -7.54 -4.26 -3.00
C GLY A 83 -8.43 -3.31 -2.19
N SER A 84 -7.93 -2.80 -1.06
CA SER A 84 -8.69 -1.86 -0.23
C SER A 84 -9.01 -0.56 -0.97
N LEU A 85 -8.06 -0.01 -1.73
CA LEU A 85 -8.27 1.21 -2.53
C LEU A 85 -9.30 0.99 -3.63
N VAL A 86 -9.20 -0.11 -4.38
CA VAL A 86 -10.19 -0.50 -5.38
C VAL A 86 -11.60 -0.55 -4.79
N GLN A 87 -11.75 -1.22 -3.64
CA GLN A 87 -13.05 -1.36 -2.99
C GLN A 87 -13.56 -0.02 -2.46
N LEU A 88 -12.69 0.81 -1.88
CA LEU A 88 -13.02 2.15 -1.40
C LEU A 88 -13.57 3.03 -2.53
N HIS A 89 -13.02 2.92 -3.74
CA HIS A 89 -13.47 3.67 -4.91
C HIS A 89 -14.68 3.04 -5.62
N GLY A 90 -15.20 1.90 -5.13
CA GLY A 90 -16.35 1.20 -5.70
C GLY A 90 -16.09 0.57 -7.07
N ALA A 91 -14.83 0.45 -7.49
CA ALA A 91 -14.45 -0.10 -8.78
C ALA A 91 -14.21 -1.63 -8.75
N GLY A 92 -14.37 -2.26 -7.60
CA GLY A 92 -14.26 -3.71 -7.44
C GLY A 92 -14.52 -4.12 -6.00
N LYS A 93 -14.40 -5.42 -5.73
CA LYS A 93 -14.42 -5.98 -4.37
C LYS A 93 -13.04 -6.46 -3.97
N PHE A 94 -12.81 -6.52 -2.66
CA PHE A 94 -11.59 -7.00 -2.05
C PHE A 94 -11.89 -8.18 -1.14
N LEU A 95 -11.20 -9.30 -1.39
CA LEU A 95 -11.18 -10.46 -0.53
C LEU A 95 -9.75 -10.76 -0.13
N ARG A 96 -9.56 -11.08 1.15
CA ARG A 96 -8.32 -11.74 1.60
C ARG A 96 -8.44 -13.23 1.31
N ARG A 97 -7.31 -13.88 0.99
CA ARG A 97 -7.25 -15.31 0.68
C ARG A 97 -7.97 -16.18 1.71
N GLU A 98 -7.88 -15.81 2.98
CA GLU A 98 -8.49 -16.56 4.10
C GLU A 98 -10.02 -16.57 4.06
N HIS A 99 -10.64 -15.63 3.34
CA HIS A 99 -12.08 -15.46 3.22
C HIS A 99 -12.61 -15.84 1.83
N VAL A 100 -11.84 -16.62 1.07
CA VAL A 100 -12.24 -17.06 -0.28
C VAL A 100 -13.16 -18.26 -0.17
N GLU A 101 -14.46 -17.97 -0.17
CA GLU A 101 -15.55 -18.94 -0.21
C GLU A 101 -16.39 -18.74 -1.49
N PRO A 102 -17.11 -19.76 -1.99
CA PRO A 102 -17.84 -19.67 -3.26
C PRO A 102 -18.81 -18.48 -3.30
N GLN A 103 -19.56 -18.25 -2.22
CA GLN A 103 -20.54 -17.17 -2.11
C GLN A 103 -19.86 -15.79 -2.12
N ALA A 104 -18.70 -15.66 -1.47
CA ALA A 104 -17.93 -14.43 -1.46
C ALA A 104 -17.38 -14.11 -2.86
N VAL A 105 -16.87 -15.12 -3.58
CA VAL A 105 -16.39 -14.95 -4.96
C VAL A 105 -17.55 -14.61 -5.89
N LYS A 106 -18.69 -15.28 -5.75
CA LYS A 106 -19.90 -14.99 -6.53
C LYS A 106 -20.34 -13.54 -6.35
N ALA A 107 -20.42 -13.06 -5.11
CA ALA A 107 -20.75 -11.67 -4.82
C ALA A 107 -19.76 -10.67 -5.44
N CYS A 108 -18.47 -11.03 -5.54
CA CYS A 108 -17.48 -10.22 -6.24
C CYS A 108 -17.74 -10.15 -7.75
N LEU A 109 -18.05 -11.29 -8.38
CA LEU A 109 -18.35 -11.38 -9.82
C LEU A 109 -19.64 -10.65 -10.17
N GLU A 110 -20.70 -10.85 -9.39
CA GLU A 110 -21.98 -10.14 -9.55
C GLU A 110 -21.81 -8.63 -9.38
N PHE A 111 -21.04 -8.20 -8.37
CA PHE A 111 -20.73 -6.78 -8.19
C PHE A 111 -20.00 -6.20 -9.41
N SER A 112 -19.00 -6.91 -9.93
CA SER A 112 -18.19 -6.47 -11.06
C SER A 112 -18.99 -6.22 -12.34
N ILE A 113 -20.16 -6.85 -12.53
CA ILE A 113 -21.00 -6.63 -13.72
C ILE A 113 -22.04 -5.53 -13.55
N THR A 114 -22.21 -4.96 -12.34
CA THR A 114 -23.15 -3.87 -12.08
C THR A 114 -22.80 -2.59 -12.83
N SER A 115 -23.82 -1.76 -13.11
CA SER A 115 -23.63 -0.43 -13.68
C SER A 115 -22.82 0.49 -12.77
N GLY A 116 -23.00 0.37 -11.45
CA GLY A 116 -22.26 1.14 -10.44
C GLY A 116 -20.76 0.87 -10.48
N ALA A 117 -20.36 -0.41 -10.50
CA ALA A 117 -18.95 -0.80 -10.59
C ALA A 117 -18.32 -0.32 -11.91
N LYS A 118 -19.03 -0.48 -13.03
CA LYS A 118 -18.59 0.01 -14.36
C LYS A 118 -18.41 1.51 -14.39
N ALA A 119 -19.36 2.27 -13.83
CA ALA A 119 -19.26 3.72 -13.74
C ALA A 119 -18.08 4.16 -12.86
N ALA A 120 -17.84 3.48 -11.74
CA ALA A 120 -16.70 3.75 -10.86
C ALA A 120 -15.36 3.49 -11.55
N ALA A 121 -15.22 2.34 -12.23
CA ALA A 121 -14.02 2.01 -12.97
C ALA A 121 -13.76 3.02 -14.11
N LYS A 122 -14.81 3.45 -14.83
CA LYS A 122 -14.70 4.48 -15.86
C LYS A 122 -14.24 5.84 -15.32
N ARG A 123 -14.75 6.27 -14.16
CA ARG A 123 -14.28 7.51 -13.51
C ARG A 123 -12.79 7.45 -13.15
N LEU A 124 -12.32 6.30 -12.65
CA LEU A 124 -10.90 6.11 -12.35
C LEU A 124 -10.05 6.13 -13.62
N GLN A 125 -10.51 5.47 -14.70
CA GLN A 125 -9.85 5.54 -16.01
C GLN A 125 -9.72 7.00 -16.50
N GLU A 126 -10.80 7.79 -16.41
CA GLU A 126 -10.78 9.20 -16.81
C GLU A 126 -9.78 9.99 -15.96
N SER A 127 -9.74 9.76 -14.64
CA SER A 127 -8.73 10.35 -13.76
C SER A 127 -7.30 9.99 -14.18
N PHE A 128 -7.04 8.72 -14.50
CA PHE A 128 -5.70 8.27 -14.94
C PHE A 128 -5.30 8.92 -16.27
N ARG A 129 -6.25 9.07 -17.20
CA ARG A 129 -6.01 9.76 -18.48
C ARG A 129 -5.69 11.23 -18.28
N GLU A 130 -6.41 11.92 -17.40
CA GLU A 130 -6.14 13.32 -17.09
C GLU A 130 -4.79 13.51 -16.39
N GLU A 131 -4.43 12.62 -15.46
CA GLU A 131 -3.10 12.64 -14.83
C GLU A 131 -1.98 12.40 -15.85
N ARG A 132 -2.17 11.45 -16.77
CA ARG A 132 -1.22 11.17 -17.85
C ARG A 132 -1.05 12.37 -18.79
N LYS A 133 -2.14 13.06 -19.16
CA LYS A 133 -2.09 14.28 -19.97
C LYS A 133 -1.30 15.40 -19.28
N ARG A 134 -1.46 15.55 -17.97
CA ARG A 134 -0.66 16.51 -17.18
C ARG A 134 0.82 16.14 -17.16
N GLY A 135 1.16 14.86 -17.25
CA GLY A 135 2.55 14.38 -17.26
C GLY A 135 3.26 14.50 -15.91
N MET A 136 2.51 14.72 -14.83
CA MET A 136 3.05 15.05 -13.51
C MET A 136 2.94 13.90 -12.50
N GLY A 137 2.42 12.73 -12.87
CA GLY A 137 2.17 11.64 -11.92
C GLY A 137 3.41 11.18 -11.14
N ALA A 138 4.54 10.96 -11.83
CA ALA A 138 5.80 10.61 -11.17
C ALA A 138 6.32 11.74 -10.26
N HIS A 139 6.17 13.00 -10.70
CA HIS A 139 6.57 14.16 -9.93
C HIS A 139 5.73 14.33 -8.66
N GLU A 140 4.40 14.28 -8.78
CA GLU A 140 3.48 14.35 -7.65
C GLU A 140 3.62 13.17 -6.70
N GLY A 141 3.92 11.97 -7.24
CA GLY A 141 4.28 10.81 -6.43
C GLY A 141 5.54 11.06 -5.59
N ALA A 142 6.59 11.62 -6.20
CA ALA A 142 7.82 11.98 -5.49
C ALA A 142 7.59 13.06 -4.43
N LEU A 143 6.81 14.10 -4.74
CA LEU A 143 6.42 15.14 -3.78
C LEU A 143 5.56 14.57 -2.65
N GLY A 144 4.62 13.68 -2.97
CA GLY A 144 3.79 12.98 -1.99
C GLY A 144 4.63 12.18 -1.01
N PHE A 145 5.58 11.40 -1.53
CA PHE A 145 6.55 10.68 -0.71
C PHE A 145 7.37 11.63 0.16
N GLN A 146 7.94 12.70 -0.43
CA GLN A 146 8.74 13.69 0.30
C GLN A 146 7.95 14.35 1.44
N ARG A 147 6.67 14.69 1.21
CA ARG A 147 5.76 15.27 2.21
C ARG A 147 5.46 14.32 3.37
N GLN A 148 5.55 13.00 3.15
CA GLN A 148 5.28 11.97 4.14
C GLN A 148 6.54 11.40 4.79
N LEU A 149 7.73 11.85 4.36
CA LEU A 149 8.98 11.40 4.98
C LEU A 149 8.97 11.83 6.45
N PRO A 150 9.16 10.89 7.39
CA PRO A 150 9.34 11.23 8.79
C PRO A 150 10.72 11.88 8.93
N LEU A 151 10.79 13.20 8.70
CA LEU A 151 12.05 13.94 8.69
C LEU A 151 12.86 13.65 9.97
N GLU A 152 12.21 13.50 11.11
CA GLU A 152 12.82 13.12 12.38
C GLU A 152 13.58 11.77 12.38
N LEU A 153 13.34 10.90 11.40
CA LEU A 153 14.01 9.60 11.22
C LEU A 153 15.04 9.59 10.08
N VAL A 154 14.97 10.57 9.17
CA VAL A 154 15.83 10.64 7.97
C VAL A 154 16.72 11.89 7.94
N THR A 155 16.60 12.77 8.93
CA THR A 155 17.46 13.95 9.07
C THR A 155 18.82 13.51 9.58
N CYS A 156 19.87 13.79 8.79
CA CYS A 156 21.22 13.53 9.26
C CYS A 156 21.54 14.43 10.48
N PRO A 157 22.44 14.01 11.38
CA PRO A 157 22.79 14.78 12.57
C PRO A 157 23.14 16.25 12.30
N VAL A 158 23.75 16.56 11.16
CA VAL A 158 24.12 17.94 10.77
C VAL A 158 22.89 18.76 10.39
N CYS A 159 21.99 18.19 9.58
CA CYS A 159 20.74 18.85 9.21
C CYS A 159 19.80 19.02 10.41
N ALA A 160 19.88 18.11 11.39
CA ALA A 160 19.10 18.21 12.63
C ALA A 160 19.53 19.44 13.42
N VAL A 161 20.84 19.66 13.59
CA VAL A 161 21.38 20.87 14.25
C VAL A 161 20.95 22.14 13.52
N ALA A 162 21.12 22.19 12.19
CA ALA A 162 20.79 23.38 11.40
C ALA A 162 19.28 23.72 11.43
N LEU A 163 18.40 22.71 11.35
CA LEU A 163 16.95 22.89 11.49
C LEU A 163 16.59 23.38 12.88
N SER A 164 17.24 22.84 13.90
CA SER A 164 17.05 23.20 15.30
C SER A 164 17.40 24.68 15.56
N GLU A 165 18.54 25.14 15.05
CA GLU A 165 18.96 26.54 15.12
C GLU A 165 17.97 27.48 14.42
N SER A 166 17.45 27.09 13.26
CA SER A 166 16.46 27.89 12.52
C SER A 166 15.09 27.98 13.20
N GLN A 167 14.73 26.99 14.01
CA GLN A 167 13.45 26.89 14.72
C GLN A 167 13.54 27.33 16.19
N GLY A 168 14.72 27.73 16.67
CA GLY A 168 14.92 28.13 18.07
C GLY A 168 14.82 26.98 19.09
N VAL A 169 14.88 25.73 18.62
CA VAL A 169 14.88 24.51 19.43
C VAL A 169 16.27 23.93 19.32
N LEU A 170 17.02 23.68 20.40
CA LEU A 170 18.34 23.06 20.27
C LEU A 170 18.19 21.53 20.23
N VAL A 171 18.51 20.90 19.10
CA VAL A 171 18.57 19.43 18.98
C VAL A 171 20.03 19.03 18.84
N THR A 172 20.64 18.61 19.95
CA THR A 172 22.02 18.10 19.94
C THR A 172 22.01 16.60 19.64
N PRO A 173 22.54 16.12 18.50
CA PRO A 173 22.68 14.70 18.25
C PRO A 173 23.89 14.19 19.05
N LEU A 174 23.65 13.40 20.09
CA LEU A 174 24.71 12.68 20.80
C LEU A 174 25.27 11.59 19.88
N ARG A 175 26.57 11.69 19.54
CA ARG A 175 27.27 10.63 18.79
C ARG A 175 27.54 9.47 19.73
N THR A 176 27.34 8.24 19.25
CA THR A 176 27.65 6.99 19.96
C THR A 176 29.13 6.84 20.36
N ALA A 177 30.04 7.64 19.79
CA ALA A 177 31.47 7.62 20.09
C ALA A 177 31.84 8.28 21.44
N ASP A 178 30.96 9.13 22.00
CA ASP A 178 31.20 9.80 23.30
C ASP A 178 30.75 8.93 24.49
N TRP A 179 30.32 7.69 24.23
CA TRP A 179 29.79 6.75 25.21
C TRP A 179 30.94 5.93 25.81
N GLY A 180 31.48 6.41 26.92
CA GLY A 180 32.28 5.58 27.81
C GLY A 180 31.43 4.40 28.28
N ARG A 181 31.83 3.16 27.92
CA ARG A 181 31.17 1.95 28.39
C ARG A 181 31.34 1.83 29.91
N THR A 182 30.29 2.06 30.68
CA THR A 182 30.20 1.56 32.05
C THR A 182 28.87 0.85 32.27
N ARG A 183 28.95 -0.33 32.91
CA ARG A 183 27.79 -1.13 33.32
C ARG A 183 27.24 -0.52 34.60
N GLY A 184 26.02 -0.01 34.54
CA GLY A 184 25.32 0.60 35.68
C GLY A 184 24.78 1.97 35.26
N GLY A 185 23.45 2.12 35.26
CA GLY A 185 22.75 3.29 34.71
C GLY A 185 23.32 4.60 35.23
N ILE A 186 23.42 5.58 34.32
CA ILE A 186 24.02 6.88 34.62
C ILE A 186 22.91 7.94 34.63
N LEU A 187 22.84 8.69 35.73
CA LEU A 187 22.11 9.95 35.83
C LEU A 187 23.06 11.06 35.34
N TYR A 188 22.67 11.77 34.28
CA TYR A 188 23.42 12.93 33.78
C TYR A 188 22.65 14.22 34.07
N VAL A 189 23.34 15.21 34.63
CA VAL A 189 22.86 16.59 34.81
C VAL A 189 23.74 17.50 33.96
N HIS A 190 23.16 18.17 32.97
CA HIS A 190 23.87 19.10 32.10
C HIS A 190 23.63 20.54 32.54
N PHE A 191 24.72 21.31 32.73
CA PHE A 191 24.65 22.76 32.94
C PHE A 191 24.94 23.45 31.61
N VAL A 192 23.93 24.08 31.01
CA VAL A 192 24.08 24.89 29.80
C VAL A 192 24.12 26.37 30.21
N ARG A 193 25.25 27.04 29.97
CA ARG A 193 25.41 28.47 30.28
C ARG A 193 24.80 29.30 29.14
N GLY A 194 23.92 30.25 29.46
CA GLY A 194 23.38 31.22 28.49
C GLY A 194 22.00 30.90 27.86
N LEU A 195 21.24 29.95 28.43
CA LEU A 195 19.86 29.73 28.00
C LEU A 195 18.96 30.91 28.40
N LYS A 196 18.14 31.39 27.47
CA LYS A 196 17.11 32.42 27.75
C LYS A 196 16.00 31.77 28.58
N ALA A 197 15.39 32.54 29.48
CA ALA A 197 14.24 32.07 30.25
C ALA A 197 13.13 31.58 29.29
N GLY A 198 12.65 30.35 29.49
CA GLY A 198 11.60 29.73 28.66
C GLY A 198 12.07 28.77 27.56
N THR A 199 13.39 28.57 27.36
CA THR A 199 13.89 27.56 26.43
C THR A 199 13.56 26.14 26.92
N ARG A 200 12.80 25.38 26.12
CA ARG A 200 12.50 23.96 26.37
C ARG A 200 13.62 23.09 25.79
N LEU A 201 14.25 22.27 26.63
CA LEU A 201 15.29 21.34 26.21
C LEU A 201 14.68 19.97 25.91
N PHE A 202 14.86 19.46 24.70
CA PHE A 202 14.41 18.12 24.33
C PHE A 202 15.62 17.19 24.15
N VAL A 203 15.78 16.25 25.08
CA VAL A 203 16.80 15.21 25.00
C VAL A 203 16.17 13.94 24.46
N ARG A 204 16.51 13.57 23.22
CA ARG A 204 16.03 12.33 22.60
C ARG A 204 17.05 11.22 22.85
N MET A 205 16.73 10.28 23.74
CA MET A 205 17.50 9.05 23.87
C MET A 205 17.22 8.14 22.67
N VAL A 206 18.26 7.80 21.91
CA VAL A 206 18.17 6.79 20.85
C VAL A 206 18.94 5.58 21.34
N GLN A 207 18.21 4.58 21.86
CA GLN A 207 18.80 3.33 22.30
C GLN A 207 18.90 2.39 21.09
N GLY A 208 20.12 2.10 20.67
CA GLY A 208 20.39 1.15 19.60
C GLY A 208 20.10 -0.27 20.08
N GLY A 209 18.99 -0.84 19.60
CA GLY A 209 18.74 -2.29 19.61
C GLY A 209 18.31 -2.85 20.97
N GLN A 210 17.08 -3.37 20.99
CA GLN A 210 16.42 -4.17 22.03
C GLN A 210 15.57 -3.42 23.07
N THR A 211 14.47 -4.09 23.35
CA THR A 211 13.19 -3.65 23.93
C THR A 211 13.24 -3.35 25.43
N GLY A 212 12.57 -2.26 25.83
CA GLY A 212 11.88 -2.17 27.11
C GLY A 212 12.23 -0.94 27.98
N GLY A 213 11.19 -0.23 28.43
CA GLY A 213 11.20 0.48 29.72
C GLY A 213 11.16 2.01 29.67
N VAL A 214 10.20 2.58 30.43
CA VAL A 214 9.78 3.99 30.52
C VAL A 214 10.80 4.89 31.25
N SER A 215 10.84 6.18 30.92
CA SER A 215 11.12 7.32 31.84
C SER A 215 10.91 8.61 31.03
N GLY A 216 10.08 9.59 31.35
CA GLY A 216 9.79 10.29 32.61
C GLY A 216 9.90 11.78 32.26
N PHE A 217 8.88 12.60 32.55
CA PHE A 217 8.93 14.06 32.34
C PHE A 217 9.68 14.73 33.50
N LEU A 218 10.53 15.70 33.21
CA LEU A 218 10.90 16.74 34.17
C LEU A 218 10.52 18.10 33.58
N ILE A 219 9.91 18.94 34.41
CA ILE A 219 9.51 20.33 34.14
C ILE A 219 10.74 21.18 33.80
#